data_AF-A0A661XBZ4-F1
#
_entry.id   AF-A0A661XBZ4-F1
#
_cell.length_a   1.000
_cell.length_b   1.000
_cell.length_c   1.000
_cell.angle_alpha   90.00
_cell.angle_beta   90.00
_cell.angle_gamma   90.00
#
_symmetry.space_group_name_H-M   'P 1'
#
loop_
_entity.id
_entity.type
_entity.pdbx_description
1 polymer ?
#
loop_
_entity_poly.entity_id
_entity_poly.type
_entity_poly.pdbx_seq_one_letter_code
_entity_poly.pdbx_strand_id
1 'polypeptide(L)'
;MKEEGLDYIEIFEEFNKKGIEYIVCGGIALNLHDIPRMTYDIDILLKMDDENIKKYLKLLKEWGFKPKVPVDIMDFAKKEKREEWINEKN
;
A
#
# COMPACT_ATOMS: atom_id res chain seq x y z
N MET A 1 3.03 2.35 -19.99
CA MET A 1 3.51 3.05 -18.78
C MET A 1 4.42 4.16 -19.26
N LYS A 2 4.25 5.40 -18.77
CA LYS A 2 5.16 6.51 -19.11
C LYS A 2 6.58 6.14 -18.65
N GLU A 3 7.59 6.65 -19.35
CA GLU A 3 9.03 6.43 -19.03
C GLU A 3 9.47 7.12 -17.72
N GLU A 4 8.56 7.85 -17.06
CA GLU A 4 8.76 8.50 -15.77
C GLU A 4 8.15 7.61 -14.66
N GLY A 5 8.88 7.43 -13.56
CA GLY A 5 8.42 6.62 -12.42
C GLY A 5 7.11 7.14 -11.82
N LEU A 6 6.41 6.28 -11.07
CA LEU A 6 5.16 6.64 -10.37
C LEU A 6 5.40 7.74 -9.33
N ASP A 7 4.72 8.88 -9.49
CA ASP A 7 4.67 9.95 -8.47
C ASP A 7 3.66 9.61 -7.36
N TYR A 8 3.90 10.10 -6.13
CA TYR A 8 3.01 9.83 -5.00
C TYR A 8 1.61 10.44 -5.19
N ILE A 9 1.51 11.57 -5.92
CA ILE A 9 0.22 12.17 -6.27
C ILE A 9 -0.56 11.23 -7.18
N GLU A 10 0.07 10.70 -8.24
CA GLU A 10 -0.56 9.74 -9.15
C GLU A 10 -0.99 8.46 -8.42
N ILE A 11 -0.18 7.98 -7.47
CA ILE A 11 -0.51 6.81 -6.64
C ILE A 11 -1.79 7.07 -5.83
N PHE A 12 -1.88 8.21 -5.14
CA PHE A 12 -3.04 8.55 -4.31
C PHE A 12 -4.30 8.81 -5.15
N GLU A 13 -4.17 9.43 -6.32
CA GLU A 13 -5.28 9.58 -7.27
C GLU A 13 -5.84 8.23 -7.70
N GLU A 14 -4.98 7.27 -8.03
CA GLU A 14 -5.42 5.94 -8.45
C GLU A 14 -6.06 5.16 -7.28
N PHE A 15 -5.56 5.31 -6.05
CA PHE A 15 -6.24 4.76 -4.87
C PHE A 15 -7.64 5.34 -4.71
N ASN A 16 -7.78 6.66 -4.85
CA ASN A 16 -9.07 7.35 -4.73
C ASN A 16 -10.03 6.92 -5.85
N LYS A 17 -9.58 6.86 -7.10
CA LYS A 17 -10.38 6.43 -8.26
C LYS A 17 -10.88 4.99 -8.10
N LYS A 18 -10.07 4.08 -7.54
CA LYS A 18 -10.46 2.69 -7.29
C LYS A 18 -11.23 2.48 -5.98
N GLY A 19 -11.47 3.55 -5.21
CA GLY A 19 -12.16 3.48 -3.93
C GLY A 19 -11.43 2.57 -2.93
N ILE A 20 -10.11 2.70 -2.88
CA ILE A 20 -9.26 2.09 -1.86
C ILE A 20 -9.29 2.99 -0.63
N GLU A 21 -9.63 2.44 0.53
CA GLU A 21 -9.69 3.13 1.82
C GLU A 21 -8.34 3.01 2.54
N TYR A 22 -7.67 4.14 2.72
CA TYR A 22 -6.35 4.23 3.35
C TYR A 22 -6.20 5.56 4.10
N ILE A 23 -5.21 5.61 4.99
CA ILE A 23 -4.66 6.86 5.52
C ILE A 23 -3.18 6.97 5.13
N VAL A 24 -2.73 8.19 4.86
CA VAL A 24 -1.31 8.50 4.63
C VAL A 24 -0.62 8.68 5.97
N CYS A 25 0.54 8.06 6.13
CA CYS A 25 1.35 8.06 7.34
C CYS A 25 2.78 8.57 7.04
N GLY A 26 3.63 8.56 8.06
CA GLY A 26 5.07 8.76 7.89
C GLY A 26 5.47 10.16 7.40
N GLY A 27 6.60 10.24 6.69
CA GLY A 27 7.20 11.50 6.26
C GLY A 27 6.32 12.30 5.30
N ILE A 28 5.59 11.61 4.41
CA ILE A 28 4.65 12.27 3.49
C ILE A 28 3.52 12.95 4.26
N ALA A 29 2.94 12.31 5.28
CA ALA A 29 1.90 12.94 6.09
C ALA A 29 2.39 14.21 6.79
N LEU A 30 3.62 14.21 7.33
CA LEU A 30 4.22 15.40 7.94
C LEU A 30 4.40 16.53 6.93
N ASN A 31 4.90 16.22 5.73
CA ASN A 31 5.08 17.20 4.67
C ASN A 31 3.75 17.84 4.23
N LEU A 32 2.66 17.07 4.16
CA LEU A 32 1.32 17.58 3.87
C LEU A 32 0.75 18.50 4.96
N HIS A 33 1.31 18.44 6.17
CA HIS A 33 0.97 19.30 7.31
C HIS A 33 2.03 20.39 7.57
N ASP A 34 2.80 20.77 6.55
CA ASP A 34 3.81 21.84 6.60
C ASP A 34 4.96 21.58 7.60
N ILE A 35 5.26 20.31 7.89
CA ILE A 35 6.39 19.89 8.72
C ILE A 35 7.45 19.23 7.81
N PRO A 36 8.51 19.95 7.41
CA PRO A 36 9.47 19.45 6.43
C PRO A 36 10.19 18.19 6.90
N ARG A 37 10.13 17.13 6.09
CA ARG A 37 10.79 15.85 6.33
C ARG A 37 11.26 15.23 5.02
N MET A 38 12.55 14.91 4.95
CA MET A 38 13.06 14.04 3.89
C MET A 38 12.58 12.60 4.15
N THR A 39 12.00 11.99 3.13
CA THR A 39 11.50 10.62 3.13
C THR A 39 11.74 10.00 1.75
N TYR A 40 11.97 8.69 1.68
CA TYR A 40 12.22 7.98 0.41
C TYR A 40 11.09 7.02 0.05
N ASP A 41 10.19 6.78 0.99
CA ASP A 41 9.09 5.84 0.96
C ASP A 41 7.75 6.55 1.22
N ILE A 42 6.70 5.82 0.89
CA ILE A 42 5.31 6.18 1.16
C ILE A 42 4.78 5.19 2.17
N ASP A 43 4.42 5.67 3.35
CA ASP A 43 3.74 4.89 4.36
C ASP A 43 2.23 5.08 4.26
N ILE A 44 1.48 3.99 4.14
CA ILE A 44 0.02 4.00 4.21
C ILE A 44 -0.47 2.96 5.22
N LEU A 45 -1.58 3.26 5.87
CA LEU A 45 -2.35 2.26 6.61
C LEU A 45 -3.66 2.00 5.84
N LEU A 46 -3.85 0.75 5.44
CA LEU A 46 -5.08 0.32 4.77
C LEU A 46 -6.15 -0.02 5.79
N LYS A 47 -7.41 0.24 5.46
CA LYS A 47 -8.53 -0.40 6.16
C LYS A 47 -8.41 -1.91 5.97
N MET A 48 -8.32 -2.65 7.09
CA MET A 48 -8.09 -4.10 7.13
C MET A 48 -9.35 -4.93 6.84
N ASP A 49 -10.00 -4.58 5.73
CA ASP A 49 -11.11 -5.30 5.13
C ASP A 49 -10.60 -6.09 3.92
N ASP A 50 -11.08 -7.31 3.72
CA ASP A 50 -10.57 -8.21 2.68
C ASP A 50 -10.79 -7.67 1.26
N GLU A 51 -11.93 -7.00 1.01
CA GLU A 51 -12.22 -6.45 -0.31
C GLU A 51 -11.36 -5.20 -0.59
N ASN A 52 -11.18 -4.33 0.40
CA ASN A 52 -10.29 -3.18 0.30
C ASN A 52 -8.84 -3.60 0.04
N ILE A 53 -8.33 -4.56 0.81
CA ILE A 53 -6.98 -5.12 0.63
C ILE A 53 -6.86 -5.75 -0.77
N LYS A 54 -7.86 -6.49 -1.23
CA LYS A 54 -7.85 -7.12 -2.56
C LYS A 54 -7.81 -6.10 -3.69
N LYS A 55 -8.53 -4.99 -3.60
CA LYS A 55 -8.44 -3.88 -4.58
C LYS A 55 -7.03 -3.31 -4.64
N TYR A 56 -6.45 -3.03 -3.48
CA TYR A 56 -5.08 -2.51 -3.36
C TYR A 56 -4.04 -3.47 -3.96
N LEU A 57 -4.06 -4.74 -3.59
CA LEU A 57 -3.08 -5.72 -4.06
C LEU A 57 -3.20 -6.00 -5.57
N LYS A 58 -4.41 -5.97 -6.13
CA LYS A 58 -4.61 -6.04 -7.58
C LYS A 58 -3.94 -4.88 -8.29
N LEU A 59 -4.13 -3.65 -7.80
CA LEU A 59 -3.50 -2.46 -8.37
C LEU A 59 -1.96 -2.54 -8.28
N LEU A 60 -1.42 -2.90 -7.13
CA LEU A 60 0.03 -3.08 -6.97
C LEU A 60 0.58 -4.14 -7.92
N LYS A 61 -0.15 -5.25 -8.10
CA LYS A 61 0.22 -6.32 -9.03
C LYS A 61 0.16 -5.85 -10.49
N GLU A 62 -0.84 -5.06 -10.87
CA GLU A 62 -0.94 -4.41 -12.19
C GLU A 62 0.25 -3.49 -12.47
N TRP A 63 0.73 -2.78 -11.45
CA TRP A 63 1.93 -1.93 -11.52
C TRP A 63 3.26 -2.71 -11.42
N GLY A 64 3.21 -4.02 -11.22
CA GLY A 64 4.40 -4.89 -11.17
C GLY A 64 5.13 -4.89 -9.83
N PHE A 65 4.54 -4.33 -8.76
CA PHE A 65 5.11 -4.43 -7.42
C PHE A 65 5.11 -5.87 -6.92
N LYS A 66 6.12 -6.20 -6.11
CA LYS A 66 6.30 -7.52 -5.51
C LYS A 66 6.54 -7.38 -4.00
N PRO A 67 6.01 -8.31 -3.19
CA PRO A 67 6.36 -8.36 -1.78
C PRO A 67 7.87 -8.55 -1.60
N LYS A 68 8.43 -7.94 -0.56
CA LYS A 68 9.83 -8.15 -0.17
C LYS A 68 10.07 -9.56 0.39
N VAL A 69 9.07 -10.10 1.07
CA VAL A 69 9.06 -11.49 1.56
C VAL A 69 8.61 -12.44 0.43
N PRO A 70 9.10 -13.69 0.40
CA PRO A 70 8.84 -14.62 -0.70
C PRO A 70 7.46 -15.29 -0.59
N VAL A 71 6.39 -14.50 -0.65
CA VAL A 71 4.99 -14.96 -0.62
C VAL A 71 4.24 -14.40 -1.84
N ASP A 72 3.11 -15.01 -2.21
CA ASP A 72 2.26 -14.43 -3.25
C ASP A 72 1.63 -13.13 -2.73
N ILE A 73 1.64 -12.07 -3.53
CA ILE A 73 1.05 -10.78 -3.16
C ILE A 73 -0.43 -10.90 -2.79
N MET A 74 -1.16 -11.85 -3.37
CA MET A 74 -2.56 -12.08 -3.07
C MET A 74 -2.78 -12.84 -1.76
N ASP A 75 -1.75 -13.43 -1.15
CA ASP A 75 -1.88 -14.04 0.18
C ASP A 75 -2.20 -12.99 1.25
N PHE A 76 -1.78 -11.74 1.07
CA PHE A 76 -2.15 -10.63 1.95
C PHE A 76 -3.67 -10.36 1.95
N ALA A 77 -4.42 -10.74 0.91
CA ALA A 77 -5.88 -10.59 0.90
C ALA A 77 -6.61 -11.65 1.74
N LYS A 78 -5.93 -12.71 2.20
CA LYS A 78 -6.55 -13.80 2.96
C LYS A 78 -6.42 -13.52 4.45
N LYS A 79 -7.54 -13.33 5.14
CA LYS A 79 -7.56 -13.03 6.58
C LYS A 79 -6.84 -14.10 7.40
N GLU A 80 -7.05 -15.37 7.08
CA GLU A 80 -6.47 -16.50 7.81
C GLU A 80 -4.94 -16.50 7.71
N LYS A 81 -4.39 -16.17 6.53
CA LYS A 81 -2.94 -16.01 6.32
C LYS A 81 -2.39 -14.84 7.12
N ARG A 82 -3.10 -13.71 7.16
CA ARG A 82 -2.69 -12.56 7.97
C ARG A 82 -2.68 -12.90 9.46
N GLU A 83 -3.70 -13.62 9.95
CA GLU A 83 -3.78 -14.06 11.34
C GLU A 83 -2.68 -15.07 11.68
N GLU A 84 -2.40 -16.04 10.81
CA GLU A 84 -1.27 -16.97 10.90
C GLU A 84 0.05 -16.19 11.06
N TRP A 85 0.35 -15.24 10.15
CA TRP A 85 1.58 -14.45 10.21
C TRP A 85 1.69 -13.54 11.44
N ILE A 86 0.58 -13.02 11.95
CA ILE A 86 0.56 -12.18 13.16
C ILE A 86 0.89 -13.01 14.41
N ASN A 87 0.36 -14.23 14.50
CA ASN A 87 0.47 -15.08 15.68
C ASN A 87 1.74 -15.94 15.70
N GLU A 88 2.20 -16.41 14.53
CA GLU A 88 3.31 -17.36 14.42
C GLU A 88 4.68 -16.70 14.20
N LYS A 89 4.78 -15.37 14.37
CA LYS A 89 6.00 -14.58 14.11
C LYS A 89 7.29 -15.32 14.50
N ASN A 90 8.02 -15.80 13.50
CA ASN A 90 9.43 -16.18 13.55
C ASN A 90 10.25 -15.16 12.75
#